data_AF-A0A9E3NC00-F1
#
_entry.id   AF-A0A9E3NC00-F1
#
_cell.length_a   1.000
_cell.length_b   1.000
_cell.length_c   1.000
_cell.angle_alpha   90.00
_cell.angle_beta   90.00
_cell.angle_gamma   90.00
#
_symmetry.space_group_name_H-M   'P 1'
#
loop_
_entity.id
_entity.type
_entity.pdbx_description
1 polymer ?
#
loop_
_entity_poly.entity_id
_entity_poly.type
_entity_poly.pdbx_seq_one_letter_code
_entity_poly.pdbx_strand_id
1 'polypeptide(L)' 'VMLPARNRRDYDDIPQNAREKLEFIWLEKVEEALEQGLDP' A
#
# COMPACT_ATOMS: atom_id res chain seq x y z
N VAL A 1 -1.49 -2.47 -4.38
CA VAL A 1 -1.35 -3.27 -3.14
C VAL A 1 -1.54 -2.36 -1.94
N MET A 2 -2.24 -2.84 -0.92
CA MET A 2 -2.53 -2.08 0.29
C MET A 2 -1.60 -2.51 1.42
N LEU A 3 -0.96 -1.54 2.10
CA LEU A 3 -0.05 -1.77 3.22
C LEU A 3 -0.35 -0.79 4.35
N PRO A 4 -0.14 -1.17 5.63
CA PRO A 4 -0.33 -0.24 6.73
C PRO A 4 0.72 0.88 6.72
N ALA A 5 0.33 2.10 7.09
CA ALA A 5 1.14 3.32 6.99
C ALA A 5 2.49 3.23 7.72
N ARG A 6 2.55 2.45 8.81
CA ARG A 6 3.79 2.19 9.56
C ARG A 6 4.90 1.52 8.72
N ASN A 7 4.54 0.81 7.65
CA ASN A 7 5.47 0.15 6.74
C ASN A 7 6.07 1.09 5.68
N ARG A 8 5.65 2.36 5.63
CA ARG A 8 6.19 3.33 4.67
C ARG A 8 7.70 3.54 4.84
N ARG A 9 8.23 3.32 6.05
CA ARG A 9 9.67 3.35 6.33
C ARG A 9 10.47 2.29 5.56
N ASP A 10 9.82 1.17 5.22
CA ASP A 10 10.44 0.04 4.54
C ASP A 10 10.36 0.20 3.00
N TYR A 11 9.80 1.32 2.50
CA TYR A 11 9.58 1.54 1.07
C TYR A 11 10.88 1.56 0.26
N ASP A 12 11.95 2.11 0.84
CA ASP A 12 13.26 2.15 0.19
C ASP A 12 13.93 0.78 0.09
N ASP A 13 13.54 -0.17 0.96
CA ASP A 13 14.00 -1.56 0.94
C ASP A 13 13.27 -2.41 -0.11
N ILE A 14 12.17 -1.90 -0.69
CA ILE A 14 11.41 -2.59 -1.72
C ILE A 14 12.20 -2.57 -3.06
N PRO A 15 12.44 -3.73 -3.67
CA PRO A 15 13.08 -3.83 -4.98
C PRO A 15 12.42 -2.92 -6.02
N GLN A 16 13.24 -2.20 -6.81
CA GLN A 16 12.76 -1.22 -7.79
C GLN A 16 11.77 -1.83 -8.80
N ASN A 17 12.03 -3.05 -9.26
CA ASN A 17 11.15 -3.77 -10.18
C ASN A 17 9.74 -4.03 -9.62
N ALA A 18 9.57 -4.10 -8.30
CA ALA A 18 8.27 -4.21 -7.65
C ALA A 18 7.63 -2.82 -7.49
N ARG A 19 8.42 -1.80 -7.14
CA ARG A 19 7.97 -0.41 -7.04
C ARG A 19 7.43 0.15 -8.36
N GLU A 20 8.02 -0.24 -9.47
CA GLU A 20 7.58 0.20 -10.80
C GLU A 20 6.30 -0.51 -11.29
N LYS A 21 6.03 -1.72 -10.78
CA LYS A 21 4.92 -2.56 -11.24
C LYS A 21 3.67 -2.47 -10.37
N LEU A 22 3.80 -1.93 -9.17
CA LEU A 22 2.76 -1.97 -8.15
C LEU A 22 2.49 -0.56 -7.63
N GLU A 23 1.22 -0.20 -7.55
CA GLU A 23 0.79 0.97 -6.81
C GLU A 23 0.69 0.63 -5.32
N PHE A 24 1.26 1.47 -4.46
CA PHE A 24 1.23 1.29 -3.01
C PHE A 24 0.25 2.25 -2.37
N ILE A 25 -0.78 1.70 -1.73
CA ILE A 25 -1.76 2.46 -0.96
C ILE A 25 -1.45 2.24 0.52
N TRP A 26 -1.12 3.32 1.22
CA TRP A 26 -0.78 3.30 2.64
C TRP A 26 -2.01 3.60 3.49
N LEU A 27 -2.38 2.67 4.36
CA LEU A 27 -3.60 2.76 5.17
C LEU A 27 -3.25 3.06 6.63
N GLU A 28 -3.88 4.07 7.22
CA GLU A 28 -3.80 4.40 8.65
C GLU A 28 -4.74 3.49 9.47
N LYS A 29 -5.87 3.09 8.88
CA LYS A 29 -6.94 2.30 9.51
C LYS A 29 -7.41 1.15 8.62
N VAL A 30 -8.07 0.17 9.21
CA VAL A 30 -8.56 -1.02 8.50
C VAL A 30 -9.74 -0.67 7.58
N GLU A 31 -10.55 0.29 8.00
CA GLU A 31 -11.73 0.77 7.29
C GLU A 31 -11.37 1.34 5.91
N GLU A 32 -10.20 1.99 5.77
CA GLU A 32 -9.72 2.50 4.49
C GLU A 32 -9.45 1.36 3.49
N ALA A 33 -9.10 0.15 3.96
CA ALA A 33 -8.94 -1.01 3.07
C ALA A 33 -10.27 -1.44 2.44
N LEU A 34 -11.38 -1.27 3.17
CA LEU A 34 -12.71 -1.58 2.67
C LEU A 34 -13.15 -0.56 1.62
N GLU A 35 -12.88 0.72 1.85
CA GLU A 35 -13.19 1.78 0.88
C GLU A 35 -12.38 1.64 -0.41
N GLN A 36 -11.10 1.25 -0.30
CA GLN A 36 -10.21 1.09 -1.47
C GLN A 36 -10.34 -0.28 -2.15
N GLY A 37 -10.86 -1.29 -1.45
CA GLY A 37 -11.00 -2.65 -1.96
C GLY A 37 -12.35 -2.97 -2.60
N LEU A 38 -13.33 -2.08 -2.45
CA LEU A 38 -14.65 -2.21 -3.07
C LEU A 38 -14.66 -1.38 -4.37
N ASP A 39 -14.48 -2.06 -5.51
CA ASP A 39 -14.98 -1.54 -6.79
C ASP A 39 -16.52 -1.45 -6.70
N PRO A 40 -17.18 -0.47 -7.33
CA PRO A 40 -18.64 -0.38 -7.39
C PRO A 40 -19.33 -1.61 -8.01
#